data_AF-A0A820V6D0-F1
#
_entry.id   AF-A0A820V6D0-F1
#
_cell.length_a   1.000
_cell.length_b   1.000
_cell.length_c   1.000
_cell.angle_alpha   90.00
_cell.angle_beta   90.00
_cell.angle_gamma   90.00
#
_symmetry.space_group_name_H-M   'P 1'
#
loop_
_entity.id
_entity.type
_entity.pdbx_description
1 polymer ?
#
loop_
_entity_poly.entity_id
_entity_poly.type
_entity_poly.pdbx_seq_one_letter_code
_entity_poly.pdbx_strand_id
1 'polypeptide(L)'
;MTGNHYEKDSNKLRFFDDDGYRQRAACICVRNQHEDEILLITSHRDKSSWIFPGGGVEPNESTIDAAHRELYEEAGAKGRILRELGVFENLERKHRTTVFVVYVEEEYDDWDDKRLIDRQRHWKSSPIQTVEIDNDDDINLVDLFNHAFKLTYQSGQAIKIIKNTKNNLKKILKKQPFKNLQSEPVTMADFISHSIITNGLKNKFRNLQIISEEKDAISNQEFQLIEKELNVRNKFPDIPFIQNDKNFMTVPLSSAAVWVDPLDATKEFTEDLLQYVMVMLCITIEKKPTIGILYAPFTNKFTWAWVGVDHSSIKRDENILLEVHKPSIDEIILSRSHAGHAHEILKNVYRDKQYKIIPAAGSGYKTVQILEEYADYYLHLTPIKKWDVCAPDAILRANHGTMTTLKNQTISYDHQDKNMLITDGLLATYKRNHNDLLKFFEASNLTRYIHQKQS
;
A
#
# COMPACT_ATOMS: atom_id res chain seq x y z
N MET A 1 6.20 48.05 16.48
CA MET A 1 5.35 47.76 17.66
C MET A 1 3.92 47.66 17.16
N THR A 2 3.46 46.46 16.86
CA THR A 2 2.08 46.18 16.47
C THR A 2 1.84 44.76 16.93
N GLY A 3 0.94 44.59 17.90
CA GLY A 3 0.69 43.32 18.56
C GLY A 3 -0.81 43.10 18.66
N ASN A 4 -1.18 41.82 18.79
CA ASN A 4 -2.54 41.31 18.97
C ASN A 4 -3.49 42.29 19.66
N HIS A 5 -4.69 42.44 19.11
CA HIS A 5 -5.68 43.41 19.57
C HIS A 5 -6.96 42.72 20.10
N TYR A 6 -7.62 43.37 21.07
CA TYR A 6 -8.76 42.82 21.81
C TYR A 6 -10.06 43.54 21.45
N GLU A 7 -11.16 42.80 21.31
CA GLU A 7 -12.49 43.37 21.14
C GLU A 7 -13.44 42.80 22.20
N LYS A 8 -14.21 43.69 22.86
CA LYS A 8 -15.12 43.34 23.96
C LYS A 8 -16.55 43.30 23.42
N ASP A 9 -17.08 42.10 23.25
CA ASP A 9 -18.46 41.90 22.83
C ASP A 9 -19.11 40.88 23.78
N SER A 10 -20.25 41.26 24.39
CA SER A 10 -21.09 40.39 25.22
C SER A 10 -20.35 39.55 26.28
N ASN A 11 -19.67 40.23 27.23
CA ASN A 11 -19.01 39.66 28.42
C ASN A 11 -17.86 38.65 28.20
N LYS A 12 -17.43 38.35 26.96
CA LYS A 12 -16.22 37.54 26.70
C LYS A 12 -15.21 38.32 25.85
N LEU A 13 -13.96 38.42 26.32
CA LEU A 13 -12.86 38.99 25.55
C LEU A 13 -12.52 38.07 24.37
N ARG A 14 -12.48 38.61 23.16
CA ARG A 14 -12.10 37.85 21.96
C ARG A 14 -10.69 38.25 21.52
N PHE A 15 -9.85 37.25 21.30
CA PHE A 15 -8.47 37.42 20.86
C PHE A 15 -8.37 37.26 19.34
N PHE A 16 -7.80 38.28 18.68
CA PHE A 16 -7.61 38.30 17.24
C PHE A 16 -6.12 38.42 16.89
N ASP A 17 -5.73 37.77 15.80
CA ASP A 17 -4.41 37.96 15.20
C ASP A 17 -4.34 39.22 14.30
N ASP A 18 -3.14 39.48 13.78
CA ASP A 18 -2.84 40.64 12.95
C ASP A 18 -3.65 40.68 11.63
N ASP A 19 -4.14 39.54 11.16
CA ASP A 19 -4.99 39.42 9.97
C ASP A 19 -6.48 39.63 10.29
N GLY A 20 -6.82 39.86 11.57
CA GLY A 20 -8.18 40.04 12.06
C GLY A 20 -8.96 38.73 12.19
N TYR A 21 -8.29 37.58 12.29
CA TYR A 21 -8.93 36.29 12.56
C TYR A 21 -9.00 36.05 14.06
N ARG A 22 -10.17 35.57 14.52
CA ARG A 22 -10.34 35.13 15.90
C ARG A 22 -9.56 33.83 16.11
N GLN A 23 -8.67 33.85 17.09
CA GLN A 23 -7.87 32.71 17.49
C GLN A 23 -8.71 31.74 18.34
N ARG A 24 -8.61 30.46 18.01
CA ARG A 24 -9.36 29.37 18.65
C ARG A 24 -8.47 28.15 18.86
N ALA A 25 -8.85 27.32 19.82
CA ALA A 25 -8.25 26.01 20.04
C ALA A 25 -9.35 24.93 20.10
N ALA A 26 -9.05 23.74 19.61
CA ALA A 26 -9.97 22.60 19.65
C ALA A 26 -9.23 21.27 19.88
N CYS A 27 -9.93 20.29 20.44
CA CYS A 27 -9.39 18.98 20.75
C CYS A 27 -10.11 17.87 19.97
N ILE A 28 -9.33 17.04 19.27
CA ILE A 28 -9.73 15.70 18.88
C ILE A 28 -9.27 14.77 19.99
N CYS A 29 -10.21 14.28 20.80
CA CYS A 29 -9.86 13.51 22.00
C CYS A 29 -9.99 12.03 21.73
N VAL A 30 -9.04 11.24 22.24
CA VAL A 30 -8.89 9.81 21.95
C VAL A 30 -8.74 9.01 23.24
N ARG A 31 -9.28 7.78 23.27
CA ARG A 31 -9.23 6.87 24.44
C ARG A 31 -7.98 6.01 24.52
N ASN A 32 -7.35 5.78 23.38
CA ASN A 32 -6.20 4.90 23.27
C ASN A 32 -5.22 5.47 22.23
N GLN A 33 -4.01 4.92 22.21
CA GLN A 33 -2.96 5.32 21.26
C GLN A 33 -3.32 5.00 19.80
N HIS A 34 -4.26 4.07 19.59
CA HIS A 34 -4.75 3.71 18.26
C HIS A 34 -5.84 4.66 17.77
N GLU A 35 -6.31 5.59 18.62
CA GLU A 35 -7.31 6.60 18.32
C GLU A 35 -8.60 6.02 17.69
N ASP A 36 -8.96 4.80 18.10
CA ASP A 36 -10.10 4.04 17.57
C ASP A 36 -11.45 4.73 17.80
N GLU A 37 -11.51 5.58 18.81
CA GLU A 37 -12.68 6.34 19.21
C GLU A 37 -12.31 7.81 19.41
N ILE A 38 -13.20 8.69 18.95
CA ILE A 38 -13.10 10.13 19.15
C ILE A 38 -14.23 10.62 20.05
N LEU A 39 -13.93 11.60 20.90
CA LEU A 39 -14.91 12.27 21.73
C LEU A 39 -15.58 13.40 20.95
N LEU A 40 -16.91 13.35 20.88
CA LEU A 40 -17.74 14.42 20.35
C LEU A 40 -18.64 14.97 21.44
N ILE A 41 -19.01 16.24 21.30
CA ILE A 41 -19.96 16.93 22.16
C ILE A 41 -21.10 17.52 21.32
N THR A 42 -22.28 17.71 21.91
CA THR A 42 -23.38 18.41 21.23
C THR A 42 -23.07 19.89 21.08
N SER A 43 -23.38 20.48 19.92
CA SER A 43 -23.23 21.92 19.66
C SER A 43 -24.21 22.75 20.47
N HIS A 44 -23.75 23.88 21.02
CA HIS A 44 -24.61 24.84 21.72
C HIS A 44 -25.68 25.48 20.82
N ARG A 45 -25.39 25.67 19.52
CA ARG A 45 -26.33 26.32 18.58
C ARG A 45 -27.39 25.36 18.03
N ASP A 46 -27.05 24.08 17.97
CA ASP A 46 -27.89 23.03 17.44
C ASP A 46 -27.56 21.73 18.16
N LYS A 47 -28.42 21.35 19.13
CA LYS A 47 -28.23 20.14 19.94
C LYS A 47 -28.30 18.84 19.12
N SER A 48 -28.74 18.88 17.87
CA SER A 48 -28.73 17.71 16.97
C SER A 48 -27.38 17.49 16.27
N SER A 49 -26.49 18.48 16.33
CA SER A 49 -25.15 18.44 15.72
C SER A 49 -24.07 18.06 16.73
N TRP A 50 -23.20 17.13 16.33
CA TRP A 50 -22.04 16.68 17.10
C TRP A 50 -20.75 17.34 16.58
N ILE A 51 -19.97 17.94 17.48
CA ILE A 51 -18.75 18.70 17.18
C ILE A 51 -17.61 18.29 18.11
N PHE A 52 -16.39 18.71 17.78
CA PHE A 52 -15.25 18.60 18.68
C PHE A 52 -15.31 19.70 19.77
N PRO A 53 -14.83 19.41 20.99
CA PRO A 53 -14.64 20.44 22.01
C PRO A 53 -13.65 21.50 21.54
N GLY A 54 -13.99 22.77 21.75
CA GLY A 54 -13.11 23.88 21.39
C GLY A 54 -13.77 25.25 21.34
N GLY A 55 -13.00 26.26 21.72
CA GLY A 55 -13.47 27.62 21.86
C GLY A 55 -12.43 28.67 21.50
N GLY A 56 -12.64 29.89 21.99
CA GLY A 56 -11.75 31.02 21.71
C GLY A 56 -10.57 31.01 22.67
N VAL A 57 -9.40 31.41 22.17
CA VAL A 57 -8.25 31.68 23.04
C VAL A 57 -8.52 32.96 23.83
N GLU A 58 -8.29 32.92 25.14
CA GLU A 58 -8.45 34.07 26.03
C GLU A 58 -7.17 34.92 26.12
N PRO A 59 -7.25 36.18 26.59
CA PRO A 59 -6.06 37.02 26.78
C PRO A 59 -5.02 36.38 27.71
N ASN A 60 -3.76 36.35 27.27
CA ASN A 60 -2.63 35.72 27.97
C ASN A 60 -2.70 34.19 28.11
N GLU A 61 -3.60 33.53 27.37
CA GLU A 61 -3.72 32.08 27.30
C GLU A 61 -2.97 31.55 26.07
N SER A 62 -2.25 30.43 26.20
CA SER A 62 -1.71 29.73 25.03
C SER A 62 -2.79 28.92 24.32
N THR A 63 -2.58 28.55 23.05
CA THR A 63 -3.52 27.66 22.34
C THR A 63 -3.65 26.28 23.01
N ILE A 64 -2.59 25.82 23.68
CA ILE A 64 -2.56 24.58 24.46
C ILE A 64 -3.43 24.72 25.72
N ASP A 65 -3.29 25.81 26.46
CA ASP A 65 -4.07 26.06 27.67
C ASP A 65 -5.56 26.21 27.32
N ALA A 66 -5.86 26.92 26.23
CA ALA A 66 -7.21 27.05 25.70
C ALA A 66 -7.81 25.70 25.32
N ALA A 67 -7.03 24.82 24.68
CA ALA A 67 -7.46 23.47 24.33
C ALA A 67 -7.82 22.65 25.58
N HIS A 68 -6.98 22.67 26.62
CA HIS A 68 -7.25 21.99 27.89
C HIS A 68 -8.47 22.55 28.63
N ARG A 69 -8.60 23.89 28.69
CA ARG A 69 -9.74 24.55 29.33
C ARG A 69 -11.05 24.17 28.65
N GLU A 70 -11.12 24.29 27.32
CA GLU A 70 -12.32 23.98 26.54
C GLU A 70 -12.67 22.48 26.61
N LEU A 71 -11.67 21.60 26.62
CA LEU A 71 -11.90 20.17 26.83
C LEU A 71 -12.55 19.89 28.20
N TYR A 72 -12.07 20.55 29.24
CA TYR A 72 -12.61 20.39 30.58
C TYR A 72 -14.02 21.00 30.70
N GLU A 73 -14.21 22.24 30.24
CA GLU A 73 -15.48 22.97 30.33
C GLU A 73 -16.58 22.34 29.47
N GLU A 74 -16.28 21.92 28.23
CA GLU A 74 -17.29 21.43 27.31
C GLU A 74 -17.52 19.92 27.41
N ALA A 75 -16.47 19.12 27.70
CA ALA A 75 -16.57 17.66 27.69
C ALA A 75 -16.36 17.00 29.06
N GLY A 76 -15.95 17.76 30.08
CA GLY A 76 -15.66 17.20 31.40
C GLY A 76 -14.52 16.17 31.34
N ALA A 77 -13.48 16.45 30.56
CA ALA A 77 -12.35 15.54 30.36
C ALA A 77 -11.01 16.26 30.61
N LYS A 78 -10.00 15.50 31.03
CA LYS A 78 -8.60 15.95 31.10
C LYS A 78 -7.71 14.91 30.44
N GLY A 79 -6.57 15.37 29.95
CA GLY A 79 -5.65 14.52 29.25
C GLY A 79 -4.41 15.26 28.83
N ARG A 80 -3.47 14.54 28.23
CA ARG A 80 -2.22 15.10 27.70
C ARG A 80 -2.30 15.30 26.19
N ILE A 81 -1.74 16.40 25.69
CA ILE A 81 -1.60 16.63 24.26
C ILE A 81 -0.61 15.60 23.69
N LEU A 82 -1.05 14.86 22.67
CA LEU A 82 -0.19 13.96 21.91
C LEU A 82 0.55 14.73 20.81
N ARG A 83 -0.19 15.52 20.03
CA ARG A 83 0.34 16.30 18.91
C ARG A 83 -0.58 17.46 18.54
N GLU A 84 0.01 18.47 17.91
CA GLU A 84 -0.74 19.46 17.13
C GLU A 84 -1.07 18.87 15.75
N LEU A 85 -2.35 18.89 15.37
CA LEU A 85 -2.78 18.47 14.03
C LEU A 85 -2.53 19.56 12.98
N GLY A 86 -2.64 20.83 13.40
CA GLY A 86 -2.37 22.02 12.61
C GLY A 86 -3.38 23.13 12.86
N VAL A 87 -3.25 24.19 12.06
CA VAL A 87 -4.09 25.39 12.14
C VAL A 87 -5.08 25.41 10.96
N PHE A 88 -6.37 25.50 11.27
CA PHE A 88 -7.46 25.46 10.30
C PHE A 88 -8.16 26.80 10.21
N GLU A 89 -8.28 27.33 8.99
CA GLU A 89 -8.86 28.65 8.73
C GLU A 89 -10.30 28.53 8.20
N ASN A 90 -11.19 29.35 8.74
CA ASN A 90 -12.53 29.56 8.21
C ASN A 90 -12.66 31.02 7.77
N LEU A 91 -12.61 31.24 6.45
CA LEU A 91 -12.62 32.56 5.83
C LEU A 91 -13.94 33.31 6.05
N GLU A 92 -15.08 32.60 6.04
CA GLU A 92 -16.41 33.20 6.20
C GLU A 92 -16.63 33.75 7.61
N ARG A 93 -16.22 32.99 8.64
CA ARG A 93 -16.35 33.36 10.05
C ARG A 93 -15.14 34.12 10.59
N LYS A 94 -14.09 34.27 9.78
CA LYS A 94 -12.77 34.78 10.18
C LYS A 94 -12.25 34.12 11.46
N HIS A 95 -12.21 32.79 11.47
CA HIS A 95 -11.64 32.01 12.57
C HIS A 95 -10.37 31.30 12.15
N ARG A 96 -9.38 31.25 13.03
CA ARG A 96 -8.16 30.45 12.88
C ARG A 96 -8.07 29.53 14.10
N THR A 97 -8.23 28.23 13.89
CA THR A 97 -8.36 27.23 14.97
C THR A 97 -7.18 26.29 14.96
N THR A 98 -6.36 26.31 16.02
CA THR A 98 -5.34 25.29 16.25
C THR A 98 -6.00 24.04 16.81
N VAL A 99 -5.78 22.90 16.17
CA VAL A 99 -6.39 21.62 16.56
C VAL A 99 -5.32 20.72 17.16
N PHE A 100 -5.61 20.17 18.34
CA PHE A 100 -4.73 19.23 19.03
C PHE A 100 -5.38 17.85 19.13
N VAL A 101 -4.55 16.81 19.09
CA VAL A 101 -4.98 15.45 19.47
C VAL A 101 -4.63 15.23 20.93
N VAL A 102 -5.63 14.88 21.73
CA VAL A 102 -5.52 14.76 23.19
C VAL A 102 -5.86 13.35 23.63
N TYR A 103 -4.93 12.69 24.33
CA TYR A 103 -5.20 11.43 25.00
C TYR A 103 -5.93 11.69 26.31
N VAL A 104 -7.18 11.25 26.42
CA VAL A 104 -8.01 11.46 27.61
C VAL A 104 -7.55 10.51 28.71
N GLU A 105 -7.13 11.08 29.84
CA GLU A 105 -6.65 10.35 31.02
C GLU A 105 -7.73 10.29 32.11
N GLU A 106 -8.58 11.32 32.18
CA GLU A 106 -9.65 11.42 33.18
C GLU A 106 -10.95 11.91 32.54
N GLU A 107 -12.05 11.28 32.93
CA GLU A 107 -13.41 11.69 32.57
C GLU A 107 -14.20 11.97 33.86
N TYR A 108 -14.90 13.11 33.91
CA TYR A 108 -15.73 13.51 35.03
C TYR A 108 -17.21 13.29 34.69
N ASP A 109 -17.98 12.71 35.61
CA ASP A 109 -19.41 12.46 35.38
C ASP A 109 -20.27 13.72 35.47
N ASP A 110 -19.76 14.76 36.11
CA ASP A 110 -20.42 16.06 36.27
C ASP A 110 -19.42 17.19 35.95
N TRP A 111 -19.82 18.12 35.07
CA TRP A 111 -18.96 19.21 34.58
C TRP A 111 -19.79 20.43 34.19
N ASP A 112 -19.13 21.56 33.97
CA ASP A 112 -19.78 22.88 33.88
C ASP A 112 -20.82 22.96 32.75
N ASP A 113 -20.48 22.62 31.51
CA ASP A 113 -21.46 22.69 30.42
C ASP A 113 -22.58 21.65 30.53
N LYS A 114 -22.34 20.48 31.13
CA LYS A 114 -23.42 19.53 31.43
C LYS A 114 -24.44 20.14 32.39
N ARG A 115 -23.99 20.86 33.41
CA ARG A 115 -24.87 21.53 34.39
C ARG A 115 -25.55 22.77 33.83
N LEU A 116 -24.82 23.59 33.08
CA LEU A 116 -25.27 24.91 32.66
C LEU A 116 -26.15 24.88 31.42
N ILE A 117 -25.86 23.99 30.47
CA ILE A 117 -26.51 23.97 29.15
C ILE A 117 -26.98 22.58 28.70
N ASP A 118 -26.89 21.57 29.57
CA ASP A 118 -27.25 20.18 29.26
C ASP A 118 -26.52 19.69 27.98
N ARG A 119 -25.20 19.89 27.98
CA ARG A 119 -24.32 19.40 26.93
C ARG A 119 -24.05 17.91 27.13
N GLN A 120 -24.15 17.15 26.04
CA GLN A 120 -23.89 15.72 26.03
C GLN A 120 -22.53 15.44 25.38
N ARG A 121 -21.83 14.41 25.87
CA ARG A 121 -20.61 13.87 25.26
C ARG A 121 -20.84 12.44 24.77
N HIS A 122 -20.22 12.05 23.67
CA HIS A 122 -20.33 10.72 23.11
C HIS A 122 -19.02 10.30 22.47
N TRP A 123 -18.56 9.12 22.84
CA TRP A 123 -17.46 8.44 22.16
C TRP A 123 -18.00 7.75 20.92
N LYS A 124 -17.38 8.02 19.78
CA LYS A 124 -17.77 7.43 18.50
C LYS A 124 -16.56 6.82 17.83
N SER A 125 -16.73 5.68 17.18
CA SER A 125 -15.67 5.08 16.36
C SER A 125 -15.11 6.11 15.40
N SER A 126 -13.78 6.26 15.41
CA SER A 126 -13.08 7.24 14.61
C SER A 126 -13.33 6.96 13.11
N PRO A 127 -13.81 7.94 12.33
CA PRO A 127 -13.86 7.81 10.88
C PRO A 127 -12.45 7.87 10.26
N ILE A 128 -11.46 8.28 11.06
CA ILE A 128 -10.06 8.32 10.71
C ILE A 128 -9.45 7.03 11.27
N GLN A 129 -9.25 6.02 10.42
CA GLN A 129 -8.27 4.98 10.75
C GLN A 129 -6.93 5.67 10.93
N THR A 130 -6.51 5.75 12.17
CA THR A 130 -5.48 6.64 12.62
C THR A 130 -4.13 6.09 12.22
N VAL A 131 -3.50 6.91 11.39
CA VAL A 131 -2.09 6.89 11.07
C VAL A 131 -1.37 7.24 12.37
N GLU A 132 -0.82 6.24 13.05
CA GLU A 132 0.16 6.48 14.11
C GLU A 132 1.25 7.38 13.52
N ILE A 133 1.53 8.51 14.17
CA ILE A 133 2.79 9.21 13.95
C ILE A 133 3.81 8.36 14.70
N ASP A 134 4.32 7.34 14.03
CA ASP A 134 5.51 6.61 14.45
C ASP A 134 6.62 7.65 14.72
N ASN A 135 7.44 7.40 15.74
CA ASN A 135 8.79 7.98 15.72
C ASN A 135 9.33 7.67 14.32
N ASP A 136 9.73 8.71 13.56
CA ASP A 136 10.12 8.61 12.13
C ASP A 136 11.25 7.59 11.85
N ASP A 137 11.79 6.96 12.89
CA ASP A 137 12.84 5.96 12.85
C ASP A 137 12.34 4.52 12.66
N ASP A 138 11.11 4.18 13.08
CA ASP A 138 10.58 2.81 13.10
C ASP A 138 9.23 2.68 12.36
N ILE A 139 8.88 1.46 11.92
CA ILE A 139 7.60 1.15 11.26
C ILE A 139 7.06 -0.21 11.70
N ASN A 140 5.76 -0.26 12.02
CA ASN A 140 5.04 -1.50 12.29
C ASN A 140 4.66 -2.22 10.98
N LEU A 141 5.17 -3.45 10.78
CA LEU A 141 4.94 -4.20 9.55
C LEU A 141 3.53 -4.74 9.39
N VAL A 142 2.79 -4.99 10.48
CA VAL A 142 1.38 -5.39 10.45
C VAL A 142 0.53 -4.23 9.95
N ASP A 143 0.78 -3.02 10.45
CA ASP A 143 0.06 -1.81 10.03
C ASP A 143 0.37 -1.43 8.58
N LEU A 144 1.63 -1.59 8.16
CA LEU A 144 2.03 -1.41 6.77
C LEU A 144 1.35 -2.43 5.85
N PHE A 145 1.33 -3.72 6.23
CA PHE A 145 0.66 -4.78 5.47
C PHE A 145 -0.84 -4.51 5.33
N ASN A 146 -1.55 -4.24 6.44
CA ASN A 146 -2.99 -4.01 6.43
C ASN A 146 -3.38 -2.82 5.53
N HIS A 147 -2.60 -1.74 5.60
CA HIS A 147 -2.81 -0.57 4.76
C HIS A 147 -2.49 -0.85 3.30
N ALA A 148 -1.36 -1.52 3.01
CA ALA A 148 -0.99 -1.93 1.65
C ALA A 148 -2.04 -2.87 1.04
N PHE A 149 -2.58 -3.81 1.80
CA PHE A 149 -3.64 -4.73 1.37
C PHE A 149 -4.91 -3.98 0.95
N LYS A 150 -5.35 -3.01 1.77
CA LYS A 150 -6.49 -2.13 1.49
C LYS A 150 -6.28 -1.32 0.22
N LEU A 151 -5.11 -0.71 0.06
CA LEU A 151 -4.77 0.07 -1.14
C LEU A 151 -4.74 -0.80 -2.40
N THR A 152 -4.19 -2.00 -2.30
CA THR A 152 -4.16 -2.98 -3.40
C THR A 152 -5.57 -3.33 -3.86
N TYR A 153 -6.51 -3.55 -2.91
CA TYR A 153 -7.91 -3.78 -3.23
C TYR A 153 -8.54 -2.58 -3.95
N GLN A 154 -8.37 -1.38 -3.41
CA GLN A 154 -8.93 -0.14 -3.97
C GLN A 154 -8.43 0.12 -5.39
N SER A 155 -7.13 -0.07 -5.62
CA SER A 155 -6.53 0.00 -6.95
C SER A 155 -7.16 -0.99 -7.92
N GLY A 156 -7.33 -2.25 -7.52
CA GLY A 156 -7.99 -3.23 -8.37
C GLY A 156 -9.45 -2.90 -8.68
N GLN A 157 -10.21 -2.33 -7.72
CA GLN A 157 -11.56 -1.83 -7.99
C GLN A 157 -11.54 -0.64 -8.97
N ALA A 158 -10.57 0.26 -8.83
CA ALA A 158 -10.41 1.40 -9.73
C ALA A 158 -10.11 0.94 -11.17
N ILE A 159 -9.23 -0.06 -11.34
CA ILE A 159 -8.95 -0.69 -12.63
C ILE A 159 -10.23 -1.24 -13.28
N LYS A 160 -11.09 -1.92 -12.49
CA LYS A 160 -12.40 -2.41 -12.99
C LYS A 160 -13.35 -1.28 -13.38
N ILE A 161 -13.39 -0.19 -12.62
CA ILE A 161 -14.22 0.98 -12.96
C ILE A 161 -13.76 1.53 -14.30
N ILE A 162 -12.45 1.79 -14.46
CA ILE A 162 -11.86 2.33 -15.69
C ILE A 162 -12.17 1.43 -16.89
N LYS A 163 -12.05 0.11 -16.73
CA LYS A 163 -12.34 -0.86 -17.79
C LYS A 163 -13.80 -0.86 -18.27
N ASN A 164 -14.73 -0.49 -17.38
CA ASN A 164 -16.17 -0.51 -17.66
C ASN A 164 -16.73 0.85 -18.10
N THR A 165 -15.95 1.93 -18.04
CA THR A 165 -16.41 3.26 -18.43
C THR A 165 -16.50 3.39 -19.95
N LYS A 166 -17.65 3.85 -20.48
CA LYS A 166 -17.95 3.97 -21.93
C LYS A 166 -16.96 4.80 -22.76
N ASN A 167 -16.10 5.61 -22.13
CA ASN A 167 -14.99 6.34 -22.76
C ASN A 167 -13.69 5.54 -22.87
N ASN A 168 -13.78 4.20 -22.75
CA ASN A 168 -12.71 3.21 -22.85
C ASN A 168 -11.51 3.68 -23.71
N LEU A 169 -10.32 3.66 -23.10
CA LEU A 169 -9.02 3.61 -23.78
C LEU A 169 -8.55 4.85 -24.56
N LYS A 170 -9.02 6.07 -24.27
CA LYS A 170 -8.65 7.24 -25.10
C LYS A 170 -7.18 7.69 -25.09
N LYS A 171 -6.28 7.08 -24.30
CA LYS A 171 -4.84 7.18 -24.51
C LYS A 171 -4.15 5.89 -24.05
N ILE A 172 -4.11 4.86 -24.90
CA ILE A 172 -3.00 3.89 -24.81
C ILE A 172 -1.75 4.69 -25.14
N LEU A 173 -0.96 4.95 -24.12
CA LEU A 173 0.33 5.60 -24.27
C LEU A 173 1.40 4.53 -24.42
N LYS A 174 2.56 4.97 -24.89
CA LYS A 174 3.75 4.15 -25.03
C LYS A 174 4.78 4.67 -24.03
N LYS A 175 5.27 3.79 -23.15
CA LYS A 175 6.36 4.13 -22.21
C LYS A 175 7.59 4.54 -23.00
N GLN A 176 8.37 5.48 -22.47
CA GLN A 176 9.69 5.77 -23.05
C GLN A 176 10.54 4.49 -22.98
N PRO A 177 11.24 4.12 -24.07
CA PRO A 177 12.06 2.93 -24.08
C PRO A 177 13.18 3.05 -23.02
N PHE A 178 13.36 2.01 -22.21
CA PHE A 178 14.44 1.94 -21.23
C PHE A 178 15.59 1.12 -21.80
N LYS A 179 16.81 1.69 -21.84
CA LYS A 179 18.06 1.01 -22.25
C LYS A 179 17.88 0.10 -23.49
N ASN A 180 17.36 0.66 -24.60
CA ASN A 180 17.13 -0.02 -25.90
C ASN A 180 16.04 -1.13 -25.93
N LEU A 181 15.22 -1.28 -24.88
CA LEU A 181 14.06 -2.18 -24.90
C LEU A 181 12.90 -1.60 -25.72
N GLN A 182 12.06 -2.49 -26.27
CA GLN A 182 10.83 -2.08 -26.96
C GLN A 182 9.89 -1.32 -26.00
N SER A 183 9.16 -0.35 -26.55
CA SER A 183 8.20 0.44 -25.78
C SER A 183 6.99 -0.40 -25.38
N GLU A 184 6.70 -0.41 -24.09
CA GLU A 184 5.56 -1.10 -23.48
C GLU A 184 4.33 -0.18 -23.40
N PRO A 185 3.11 -0.72 -23.49
CA PRO A 185 1.89 0.07 -23.33
C PRO A 185 1.75 0.55 -21.88
N VAL A 186 1.12 1.71 -21.71
CA VAL A 186 0.64 2.22 -20.42
C VAL A 186 -0.73 2.85 -20.60
N THR A 187 -1.58 2.75 -19.60
CA THR A 187 -2.96 3.24 -19.62
C THR A 187 -3.26 4.11 -18.40
N MET A 188 -4.44 4.74 -18.43
CA MET A 188 -4.96 5.46 -17.27
C MET A 188 -5.17 4.55 -16.04
N ALA A 189 -5.37 3.25 -16.24
CA ALA A 189 -5.51 2.29 -15.15
C ALA A 189 -4.21 2.10 -14.37
N ASP A 190 -3.07 2.09 -15.06
CA ASP A 190 -1.74 2.04 -14.45
C ASP A 190 -1.51 3.28 -13.57
N PHE A 191 -1.77 4.49 -14.09
CA PHE A 191 -1.55 5.74 -13.36
C PHE A 191 -2.51 5.97 -12.19
N ILE A 192 -3.79 5.59 -12.31
CA ILE A 192 -4.74 5.67 -11.19
C ILE A 192 -4.33 4.68 -10.10
N SER A 193 -4.04 3.42 -10.47
CA SER A 193 -3.60 2.42 -9.50
C SER A 193 -2.31 2.86 -8.78
N HIS A 194 -1.35 3.40 -9.52
CA HIS A 194 -0.15 4.04 -8.98
C HIS A 194 -0.49 5.15 -7.98
N SER A 195 -1.38 6.07 -8.36
CA SER A 195 -1.73 7.23 -7.52
C SER A 195 -2.43 6.80 -6.24
N ILE A 196 -3.37 5.85 -6.30
CA ILE A 196 -4.06 5.32 -5.12
C ILE A 196 -3.05 4.72 -4.14
N ILE A 197 -2.15 3.85 -4.62
CA ILE A 197 -1.17 3.18 -3.78
C ILE A 197 -0.16 4.16 -3.21
N THR A 198 0.49 4.95 -4.06
CA THR A 198 1.59 5.81 -3.62
C THR A 198 1.11 6.97 -2.74
N ASN A 199 -0.01 7.62 -3.05
CA ASN A 199 -0.59 8.64 -2.19
C ASN A 199 -1.11 8.04 -0.89
N GLY A 200 -1.79 6.89 -0.97
CA GLY A 200 -2.29 6.17 0.20
C GLY A 200 -1.16 5.80 1.17
N LEU A 201 -0.05 5.27 0.67
CA LEU A 201 1.13 4.94 1.46
C LEU A 201 1.78 6.21 2.02
N LYS A 202 2.04 7.24 1.21
CA LYS A 202 2.69 8.49 1.68
C LYS A 202 1.85 9.26 2.71
N ASN A 203 0.53 9.20 2.60
CA ASN A 203 -0.38 9.84 3.55
C ASN A 203 -0.26 9.21 4.95
N LYS A 204 0.00 7.90 5.02
CA LYS A 204 0.17 7.15 6.28
C LYS A 204 1.64 7.09 6.73
N PHE A 205 2.55 6.79 5.83
CA PHE A 205 3.97 6.56 6.09
C PHE A 205 4.81 7.56 5.28
N ARG A 206 4.95 8.78 5.80
CA ARG A 206 5.50 9.94 5.05
C ARG A 206 6.91 9.72 4.52
N ASN A 207 7.76 9.07 5.31
CA ASN A 207 9.18 8.86 5.00
C ASN A 207 9.50 7.46 4.43
N LEU A 208 8.47 6.63 4.21
CA LEU A 208 8.62 5.30 3.65
C LEU A 208 9.12 5.38 2.20
N GLN A 209 10.15 4.59 1.88
CA GLN A 209 10.68 4.48 0.53
C GLN A 209 9.69 3.71 -0.34
N ILE A 210 9.17 4.34 -1.39
CA ILE A 210 8.19 3.74 -2.31
C ILE A 210 8.75 3.80 -3.73
N ILE A 211 8.87 2.63 -4.35
CA ILE A 211 9.41 2.44 -5.69
C ILE A 211 8.30 1.86 -6.55
N SER A 212 7.76 2.65 -7.46
CA SER A 212 6.71 2.22 -8.38
C SER A 212 7.20 2.23 -9.82
N GLU A 213 6.64 1.34 -10.63
CA GLU A 213 6.87 1.33 -12.08
C GLU A 213 6.53 2.70 -12.70
N GLU A 214 5.35 3.22 -12.38
CA GLU A 214 4.89 4.52 -12.88
C GLU A 214 5.41 5.66 -12.01
N LYS A 215 5.52 6.86 -12.59
CA LYS A 215 6.07 8.05 -11.92
C LYS A 215 5.20 9.29 -12.02
N ASP A 216 4.31 9.33 -13.01
CA ASP A 216 3.51 10.52 -13.31
C ASP A 216 2.22 10.53 -12.48
N ALA A 217 1.92 11.71 -11.91
CA ALA A 217 0.64 11.95 -11.26
C ALA A 217 -0.44 12.21 -12.32
N ILE A 218 -1.63 11.62 -12.13
CA ILE A 218 -2.80 11.97 -12.95
C ILE A 218 -3.36 13.34 -12.56
N SER A 219 -4.21 13.91 -13.42
CA SER A 219 -4.89 15.15 -13.09
C SER A 219 -5.83 14.97 -11.88
N ASN A 220 -5.92 15.98 -11.01
CA ASN A 220 -6.80 15.95 -9.83
C ASN A 220 -8.27 15.66 -10.18
N GLN A 221 -8.73 16.10 -11.36
CA GLN A 221 -10.12 15.89 -11.80
C GLN A 221 -10.39 14.42 -12.11
N GLU A 222 -9.49 13.73 -12.82
CA GLU A 222 -9.64 12.30 -13.15
C GLU A 222 -9.58 11.44 -11.89
N PHE A 223 -8.69 11.78 -10.94
CA PHE A 223 -8.61 11.10 -9.65
C PHE A 223 -9.92 11.22 -8.86
N GLN A 224 -10.45 12.44 -8.72
CA GLN A 224 -11.67 12.70 -7.94
C GLN A 224 -12.91 11.98 -8.48
N LEU A 225 -13.03 11.84 -9.81
CA LEU A 225 -14.16 11.11 -10.41
C LEU A 225 -14.15 9.63 -10.01
N ILE A 226 -12.97 9.01 -10.03
CA ILE A 226 -12.80 7.59 -9.71
C ILE A 226 -12.90 7.36 -8.20
N GLU A 227 -12.32 8.26 -7.40
CA GLU A 227 -12.45 8.24 -5.94
C GLU A 227 -13.92 8.32 -5.51
N LYS A 228 -14.72 9.18 -6.14
CA LYS A 228 -16.16 9.27 -5.89
C LYS A 228 -16.88 7.96 -6.19
N GLU A 229 -16.56 7.29 -7.30
CA GLU A 229 -17.15 5.98 -7.62
C GLU A 229 -16.72 4.86 -6.66
N LEU A 230 -15.46 4.86 -6.21
CA LEU A 230 -14.96 3.92 -5.21
C LEU A 230 -15.71 4.06 -3.88
N ASN A 231 -15.91 5.29 -3.42
CA ASN A 231 -16.59 5.57 -2.15
C ASN A 231 -18.05 5.09 -2.12
N VAL A 232 -18.72 5.01 -3.28
CA VAL A 232 -20.08 4.49 -3.39
C VAL A 232 -20.13 2.95 -3.29
N ARG A 233 -19.05 2.26 -3.65
CA ARG A 233 -19.01 0.78 -3.77
C ARG A 233 -18.30 0.06 -2.62
N ASN A 234 -17.86 0.77 -1.59
CA ASN A 234 -16.99 0.24 -0.54
C ASN A 234 -17.68 -0.81 0.38
N LYS A 235 -17.52 -2.09 0.02
CA LYS A 235 -17.36 -3.17 0.99
C LYS A 235 -15.93 -3.65 0.90
N PHE A 236 -15.12 -3.34 1.91
CA PHE A 236 -13.78 -3.90 2.00
C PHE A 236 -13.86 -5.40 2.27
N PRO A 237 -13.00 -6.21 1.65
CA PRO A 237 -12.86 -7.60 2.07
C PRO A 237 -12.37 -7.64 3.52
N ASP A 238 -12.72 -8.71 4.23
CA ASP A 238 -12.14 -8.97 5.54
C ASP A 238 -10.63 -8.99 5.41
N ILE A 239 -9.95 -8.14 6.20
CA ILE A 239 -8.50 -8.10 6.23
C ILE A 239 -8.05 -9.40 6.87
N PRO A 240 -7.14 -10.17 6.23
CA PRO A 240 -6.58 -11.36 6.84
C PRO A 240 -5.91 -10.97 8.16
N PHE A 241 -6.51 -11.39 9.26
CA PHE A 241 -6.13 -10.99 10.60
C PHE A 241 -4.75 -11.54 10.94
N ILE A 242 -3.79 -10.65 11.20
CA ILE A 242 -2.53 -10.99 11.88
C ILE A 242 -2.66 -10.50 13.31
N GLN A 243 -2.49 -11.40 14.28
CA GLN A 243 -2.65 -11.11 15.69
C GLN A 243 -1.57 -10.10 16.16
N ASN A 244 -2.01 -9.04 16.82
CA ASN A 244 -1.23 -7.88 17.26
C ASN A 244 -0.30 -8.20 18.45
N ASP A 245 0.76 -8.99 18.26
CA ASP A 245 1.92 -8.91 19.17
C ASP A 245 2.86 -7.80 18.67
N LYS A 246 2.47 -6.55 18.97
CA LYS A 246 3.07 -5.30 18.43
C LYS A 246 4.58 -5.15 18.66
N ASN A 247 5.16 -5.84 19.64
CA ASN A 247 6.59 -5.76 19.93
C ASN A 247 7.46 -6.68 19.06
N PHE A 248 6.88 -7.61 18.31
CA PHE A 248 7.63 -8.60 17.52
C PHE A 248 7.82 -8.24 16.05
N MET A 249 7.21 -7.16 15.55
CA MET A 249 7.11 -6.87 14.11
C MET A 249 7.46 -5.43 13.70
N THR A 250 8.11 -4.68 14.58
CA THR A 250 8.60 -3.32 14.27
C THR A 250 10.03 -3.39 13.75
N VAL A 251 10.34 -2.62 12.71
CA VAL A 251 11.69 -2.48 12.16
C VAL A 251 12.04 -1.01 11.97
N PRO A 252 13.33 -0.66 11.84
CA PRO A 252 13.70 0.69 11.43
C PRO A 252 13.09 1.03 10.07
N LEU A 253 12.42 2.18 9.95
CA LEU A 253 11.83 2.69 8.70
C LEU A 253 12.87 2.73 7.58
N SER A 254 14.10 3.10 7.90
CA SER A 254 15.24 3.14 6.96
C SER A 254 15.59 1.77 6.35
N SER A 255 15.20 0.67 6.99
CA SER A 255 15.39 -0.69 6.50
C SER A 255 14.26 -1.16 5.58
N ALA A 256 13.12 -0.45 5.58
CA ALA A 256 11.91 -0.84 4.88
C ALA A 256 11.70 -0.06 3.56
N ALA A 257 11.22 -0.75 2.53
CA ALA A 257 10.78 -0.12 1.30
C ALA A 257 9.63 -0.90 0.65
N VAL A 258 8.76 -0.20 -0.09
CA VAL A 258 7.64 -0.80 -0.82
C VAL A 258 7.87 -0.70 -2.33
N TRP A 259 7.84 -1.85 -3.00
CA TRP A 259 7.88 -1.95 -4.46
C TRP A 259 6.49 -2.17 -5.02
N VAL A 260 6.14 -1.44 -6.08
CA VAL A 260 4.78 -1.39 -6.63
C VAL A 260 4.81 -1.59 -8.14
N ASP A 261 4.18 -2.66 -8.61
CA ASP A 261 3.65 -2.73 -9.96
C ASP A 261 2.14 -2.45 -9.90
N PRO A 262 1.69 -1.27 -10.34
CA PRO A 262 0.31 -0.85 -10.20
C PRO A 262 -0.64 -1.63 -11.13
N LEU A 263 -0.14 -2.24 -12.21
CA LEU A 263 -0.93 -3.03 -13.14
C LEU A 263 0.00 -3.97 -13.94
N ASP A 264 0.20 -5.18 -13.42
CA ASP A 264 0.89 -6.24 -14.17
C ASP A 264 0.04 -6.69 -15.35
N ALA A 265 0.70 -7.03 -16.45
CA ALA A 265 0.09 -7.43 -17.72
C ALA A 265 -0.74 -6.31 -18.40
N THR A 266 -0.23 -5.08 -18.45
CA THR A 266 -0.87 -3.94 -19.16
C THR A 266 -1.20 -4.25 -20.61
N LYS A 267 -0.34 -4.99 -21.32
CA LYS A 267 -0.61 -5.40 -22.70
C LYS A 267 -1.86 -6.27 -22.77
N GLU A 268 -1.95 -7.29 -21.93
CA GLU A 268 -3.11 -8.18 -21.86
C GLU A 268 -4.38 -7.46 -21.39
N PHE A 269 -4.26 -6.45 -20.52
CA PHE A 269 -5.38 -5.56 -20.19
C PHE A 269 -5.94 -4.83 -21.42
N THR A 270 -5.06 -4.38 -22.33
CA THR A 270 -5.49 -3.78 -23.62
C THR A 270 -6.04 -4.79 -24.63
N GLU A 271 -5.68 -6.07 -24.50
CA GLU A 271 -6.15 -7.18 -25.36
C GLU A 271 -7.38 -7.92 -24.79
N ASP A 272 -8.03 -7.39 -23.74
CA ASP A 272 -9.17 -8.03 -23.04
C ASP A 272 -8.87 -9.40 -22.40
N LEU A 273 -7.59 -9.70 -22.15
CA LEU A 273 -7.14 -10.90 -21.45
C LEU A 273 -7.02 -10.64 -19.95
N LEU A 274 -8.15 -10.28 -19.36
CA LEU A 274 -8.28 -9.71 -18.02
C LEU A 274 -7.89 -10.68 -16.89
N GLN A 275 -7.82 -11.98 -17.15
CA GLN A 275 -7.41 -13.00 -16.16
C GLN A 275 -5.95 -12.87 -15.73
N TYR A 276 -5.10 -12.21 -16.51
CA TYR A 276 -3.68 -12.02 -16.21
C TYR A 276 -3.39 -10.75 -15.40
N VAL A 277 -4.36 -9.84 -15.33
CA VAL A 277 -4.16 -8.51 -14.75
C VAL A 277 -4.07 -8.63 -13.24
N MET A 278 -3.00 -8.08 -12.66
CA MET A 278 -2.79 -8.06 -11.20
C MET A 278 -2.30 -6.69 -10.73
N VAL A 279 -2.62 -6.34 -9.49
CA VAL A 279 -1.95 -5.26 -8.74
C VAL A 279 -0.94 -5.94 -7.82
N MET A 280 0.31 -5.48 -7.80
CA MET A 280 1.38 -6.12 -7.02
C MET A 280 2.08 -5.12 -6.10
N LEU A 281 2.13 -5.47 -4.80
CA LEU A 281 2.89 -4.73 -3.80
C LEU A 281 3.83 -5.68 -3.05
N CYS A 282 5.04 -5.21 -2.81
CA CYS A 282 6.07 -5.94 -2.07
C CYS A 282 6.64 -5.05 -0.98
N ILE A 283 6.61 -5.53 0.26
CA ILE A 283 7.32 -4.91 1.38
C ILE A 283 8.66 -5.62 1.51
N THR A 284 9.74 -4.84 1.47
CA THR A 284 11.11 -5.30 1.59
C THR A 284 11.73 -4.82 2.89
N ILE A 285 12.53 -5.67 3.52
CA ILE A 285 13.27 -5.39 4.76
C ILE A 285 14.72 -5.72 4.50
N GLU A 286 15.63 -4.78 4.76
CA GLU A 286 17.06 -4.91 4.43
C GLU A 286 17.28 -5.36 2.98
N LYS A 287 16.51 -4.79 2.04
CA LYS A 287 16.59 -5.06 0.60
C LYS A 287 16.14 -6.48 0.20
N LYS A 288 15.54 -7.25 1.12
CA LYS A 288 15.04 -8.61 0.87
C LYS A 288 13.50 -8.60 0.76
N PRO A 289 12.91 -9.40 -0.14
CA PRO A 289 11.46 -9.47 -0.30
C PRO A 289 10.86 -10.19 0.92
N THR A 290 10.02 -9.49 1.69
CA THR A 290 9.54 -9.99 3.00
C THR A 290 8.04 -10.23 3.01
N ILE A 291 7.25 -9.33 2.45
CA ILE A 291 5.80 -9.50 2.33
C ILE A 291 5.40 -9.22 0.89
N GLY A 292 4.63 -10.11 0.29
CA GLY A 292 4.10 -9.92 -1.06
C GLY A 292 2.58 -9.94 -1.06
N ILE A 293 1.98 -9.03 -1.83
CA ILE A 293 0.53 -8.91 -2.01
C ILE A 293 0.26 -8.85 -3.51
N LEU A 294 -0.53 -9.79 -4.01
CA LEU A 294 -1.06 -9.82 -5.37
C LEU A 294 -2.59 -9.77 -5.29
N TYR A 295 -3.19 -8.90 -6.09
CA TYR A 295 -4.64 -8.87 -6.26
C TYR A 295 -5.02 -8.98 -7.73
N ALA A 296 -5.78 -10.00 -8.08
CA ALA A 296 -6.36 -10.19 -9.41
C ALA A 296 -7.80 -9.64 -9.43
N PRO A 297 -8.03 -8.39 -9.89
CA PRO A 297 -9.32 -7.71 -9.74
C PRO A 297 -10.48 -8.38 -10.50
N PHE A 298 -10.19 -9.01 -11.65
CA PHE A 298 -11.21 -9.62 -12.51
C PHE A 298 -11.64 -11.01 -12.07
N THR A 299 -10.83 -11.70 -11.26
CA THR A 299 -11.20 -12.94 -10.56
C THR A 299 -11.52 -12.71 -9.08
N ASN A 300 -11.32 -11.48 -8.59
CA ASN A 300 -11.48 -11.09 -7.20
C ASN A 300 -10.69 -11.96 -6.22
N LYS A 301 -9.45 -12.30 -6.58
CA LYS A 301 -8.58 -13.19 -5.79
C LYS A 301 -7.37 -12.45 -5.25
N PHE A 302 -7.11 -12.60 -3.95
CA PHE A 302 -5.86 -12.22 -3.32
C PHE A 302 -4.92 -13.42 -3.24
N THR A 303 -3.63 -13.17 -3.48
CA THR A 303 -2.54 -14.05 -3.09
C THR A 303 -1.53 -13.24 -2.31
N TRP A 304 -1.26 -13.59 -1.05
CA TRP A 304 -0.30 -12.89 -0.20
C TRP A 304 0.41 -13.86 0.74
N ALA A 305 1.59 -13.47 1.19
CA ALA A 305 2.34 -14.21 2.20
C ALA A 305 3.41 -13.33 2.86
N TRP A 306 3.82 -13.73 4.06
CA TRP A 306 4.87 -13.06 4.83
C TRP A 306 6.00 -14.06 5.15
N VAL A 307 7.21 -13.78 4.66
CA VAL A 307 8.39 -14.59 4.92
C VAL A 307 8.74 -14.60 6.41
N GLY A 308 8.92 -15.79 6.99
CA GLY A 308 9.27 -15.96 8.40
C GLY A 308 8.08 -15.94 9.36
N VAL A 309 6.86 -15.81 8.84
CA VAL A 309 5.62 -15.85 9.60
C VAL A 309 4.73 -16.91 8.97
N ASP A 310 4.07 -17.75 9.78
CA ASP A 310 3.18 -18.78 9.27
C ASP A 310 1.80 -18.20 8.89
N HIS A 311 1.82 -17.20 8.00
CA HIS A 311 0.66 -16.48 7.51
C HIS A 311 0.78 -16.30 5.99
N SER A 312 -0.06 -17.06 5.26
CA SER A 312 -0.24 -16.94 3.82
C SER A 312 -1.69 -17.20 3.43
N SER A 313 -2.14 -16.61 2.33
CA SER A 313 -3.42 -16.98 1.70
C SER A 313 -3.40 -18.37 1.07
N ILE A 314 -2.23 -18.97 0.89
CA ILE A 314 -2.06 -20.29 0.29
C ILE A 314 -2.26 -21.33 1.40
N LYS A 315 -3.33 -22.13 1.27
CA LYS A 315 -3.59 -23.23 2.19
C LYS A 315 -2.48 -24.27 2.03
N ARG A 316 -1.76 -24.53 3.12
CA ARG A 316 -0.80 -25.61 3.22
C ARG A 316 -1.43 -26.79 3.95
N ASP A 317 -1.10 -27.99 3.52
CA ASP A 317 -1.26 -29.17 4.37
C ASP A 317 -0.04 -29.23 5.28
N GLU A 318 -0.21 -28.89 6.56
CA GLU A 318 0.86 -28.84 7.57
C GLU A 318 1.57 -30.20 7.75
N ASN A 319 0.96 -31.30 7.30
CA ASN A 319 1.49 -32.65 7.46
C ASN A 319 2.30 -33.17 6.26
N ILE A 320 2.43 -32.41 5.18
CA ILE A 320 3.17 -32.84 3.99
C ILE A 320 4.57 -32.21 4.05
N LEU A 321 5.59 -33.00 4.39
CA LEU A 321 6.96 -32.72 3.96
C LEU A 321 6.86 -32.40 2.46
N LEU A 322 7.31 -31.22 2.02
CA LEU A 322 7.25 -30.82 0.61
C LEU A 322 7.92 -31.90 -0.24
N GLU A 323 7.12 -32.82 -0.77
CA GLU A 323 7.62 -33.88 -1.61
C GLU A 323 8.16 -33.23 -2.87
N VAL A 324 9.45 -33.44 -3.11
CA VAL A 324 10.09 -32.93 -4.32
C VAL A 324 9.42 -33.61 -5.50
N HIS A 325 8.67 -32.83 -6.27
CA HIS A 325 8.02 -33.30 -7.47
C HIS A 325 9.08 -33.59 -8.53
N LYS A 326 9.03 -34.80 -9.09
CA LYS A 326 9.89 -35.28 -10.17
C LYS A 326 8.98 -35.74 -11.31
N PRO A 327 8.56 -34.82 -12.19
CA PRO A 327 7.64 -35.15 -13.27
C PRO A 327 8.34 -36.00 -14.33
N SER A 328 7.57 -36.76 -15.10
CA SER A 328 8.08 -37.48 -16.28
C SER A 328 8.36 -36.54 -17.46
N ILE A 329 7.70 -35.38 -17.50
CA ILE A 329 7.90 -34.31 -18.48
C ILE A 329 7.95 -32.98 -17.73
N ASP A 330 8.87 -32.08 -18.06
CA ASP A 330 8.86 -30.75 -17.42
C ASP A 330 7.77 -29.86 -18.05
N GLU A 331 6.85 -29.34 -17.24
CA GLU A 331 5.85 -28.32 -17.60
C GLU A 331 6.37 -26.93 -17.24
N ILE A 332 6.71 -26.16 -18.27
CA ILE A 332 7.43 -24.89 -18.16
C ILE A 332 6.48 -23.74 -18.46
N ILE A 333 6.23 -22.88 -17.47
CA ILE A 333 5.47 -21.66 -17.72
C ILE A 333 6.39 -20.54 -18.22
N LEU A 334 6.04 -19.91 -19.34
CA LEU A 334 6.83 -18.87 -20.02
C LEU A 334 5.99 -17.63 -20.29
N SER A 335 6.67 -16.48 -20.43
CA SER A 335 6.02 -15.25 -20.88
C SER A 335 5.45 -15.41 -22.29
N ARG A 336 4.16 -15.08 -22.46
CA ARG A 336 3.51 -14.98 -23.77
C ARG A 336 3.99 -13.75 -24.55
N SER A 337 3.95 -12.58 -23.90
CA SER A 337 4.19 -11.29 -24.57
C SER A 337 5.66 -10.88 -24.65
N HIS A 338 6.50 -11.47 -23.81
CA HIS A 338 7.95 -11.24 -23.77
C HIS A 338 8.71 -12.56 -23.86
N ALA A 339 8.29 -13.45 -24.77
CA ALA A 339 8.93 -14.76 -24.95
C ALA A 339 10.36 -14.66 -25.50
N GLY A 340 10.66 -13.61 -26.27
CA GLY A 340 11.92 -13.49 -27.00
C GLY A 340 12.23 -14.75 -27.81
N HIS A 341 13.45 -15.28 -27.68
CA HIS A 341 13.88 -16.52 -28.30
C HIS A 341 13.67 -17.76 -27.42
N ALA A 342 12.85 -17.70 -26.36
CA ALA A 342 12.77 -18.76 -25.37
C ALA A 342 12.36 -20.13 -25.94
N HIS A 343 11.47 -20.16 -26.91
CA HIS A 343 11.05 -21.41 -27.57
C HIS A 343 12.21 -22.07 -28.33
N GLU A 344 12.99 -21.29 -29.08
CA GLU A 344 14.17 -21.78 -29.81
C GLU A 344 15.26 -22.26 -28.84
N ILE A 345 15.50 -21.47 -27.79
CA ILE A 345 16.51 -21.78 -26.77
C ILE A 345 16.14 -23.09 -26.05
N LEU A 346 14.88 -23.25 -25.62
CA LEU A 346 14.43 -24.47 -24.94
C LEU A 346 14.50 -25.69 -25.85
N LYS A 347 14.17 -25.55 -27.14
CA LYS A 347 14.33 -26.63 -28.11
C LYS A 347 15.77 -27.13 -28.17
N ASN A 348 16.75 -26.22 -28.15
CA ASN A 348 18.17 -26.57 -28.15
C ASN A 348 18.65 -27.17 -26.82
N VAL A 349 18.08 -26.71 -25.70
CA VAL A 349 18.42 -27.15 -24.33
C VAL A 349 17.85 -28.54 -24.03
N TYR A 350 16.61 -28.80 -24.41
CA TYR A 350 15.94 -30.09 -24.17
C TYR A 350 16.29 -31.14 -25.22
N ARG A 351 16.61 -30.73 -26.46
CA ARG A 351 16.89 -31.63 -27.59
C ARG A 351 15.77 -32.67 -27.75
N ASP A 352 16.06 -33.93 -27.41
CA ASP A 352 15.15 -35.06 -27.54
C ASP A 352 14.32 -35.33 -26.26
N LYS A 353 14.61 -34.62 -25.16
CA LYS A 353 13.82 -34.73 -23.93
C LYS A 353 12.45 -34.10 -24.13
N GLN A 354 11.41 -34.75 -23.60
CA GLN A 354 10.06 -34.22 -23.63
C GLN A 354 9.87 -33.11 -22.59
N TYR A 355 9.21 -32.04 -23.00
CA TYR A 355 8.80 -30.91 -22.18
C TYR A 355 7.55 -30.27 -22.77
N LYS A 356 6.81 -29.51 -21.96
CA LYS A 356 5.61 -28.79 -22.37
C LYS A 356 5.74 -27.32 -22.00
N ILE A 357 5.48 -26.44 -22.94
CA ILE A 357 5.44 -24.99 -22.69
C ILE A 357 4.00 -24.57 -22.40
N ILE A 358 3.83 -23.82 -21.32
CA ILE A 358 2.58 -23.17 -20.93
C ILE A 358 2.77 -21.65 -21.11
N PRO A 359 2.25 -21.03 -22.18
CA PRO A 359 2.37 -19.60 -22.38
C PRO A 359 1.38 -18.84 -21.50
N ALA A 360 1.87 -17.88 -20.70
CA ALA A 360 1.05 -17.03 -19.84
C ALA A 360 1.60 -15.59 -19.75
N ALA A 361 0.71 -14.63 -19.49
CA ALA A 361 1.10 -13.25 -19.22
C ALA A 361 1.12 -12.95 -17.71
N GLY A 362 1.66 -11.79 -17.34
CA GLY A 362 1.82 -11.35 -15.96
C GLY A 362 2.86 -12.15 -15.16
N SER A 363 3.88 -11.50 -14.62
CA SER A 363 4.87 -12.18 -13.77
C SER A 363 4.25 -12.68 -12.47
N GLY A 364 3.30 -11.93 -11.91
CA GLY A 364 2.51 -12.33 -10.74
C GLY A 364 1.71 -13.59 -11.03
N TYR A 365 0.95 -13.58 -12.13
CA TYR A 365 0.14 -14.73 -12.54
C TYR A 365 1.00 -15.98 -12.74
N LYS A 366 2.11 -15.89 -13.46
CA LYS A 366 3.01 -17.04 -13.70
C LYS A 366 3.54 -17.65 -12.41
N THR A 367 3.85 -16.82 -11.42
CA THR A 367 4.33 -17.29 -10.12
C THR A 367 3.21 -17.95 -9.31
N VAL A 368 1.99 -17.41 -9.37
CA VAL A 368 0.82 -18.07 -8.76
C VAL A 368 0.57 -19.43 -9.39
N GLN A 369 0.72 -19.60 -10.70
CA GLN A 369 0.50 -20.89 -11.37
C GLN A 369 1.46 -21.99 -10.89
N ILE A 370 2.73 -21.67 -10.61
CA ILE A 370 3.66 -22.68 -10.05
C ILE A 370 3.37 -22.99 -8.57
N LEU A 371 2.86 -22.03 -7.81
CA LEU A 371 2.41 -22.23 -6.43
C LEU A 371 1.15 -23.11 -6.36
N GLU A 372 0.30 -23.01 -7.37
CA GLU A 372 -0.90 -23.84 -7.55
C GLU A 372 -0.61 -25.18 -8.26
N GLU A 373 0.66 -25.50 -8.49
CA GLU A 373 1.12 -26.76 -9.09
C GLU A 373 0.57 -26.99 -10.51
N TYR A 374 0.21 -25.91 -11.23
CA TYR A 374 -0.22 -25.96 -12.64
C TYR A 374 0.96 -26.06 -13.61
N ALA A 375 2.17 -25.73 -13.14
CA ALA A 375 3.42 -25.89 -13.87
C ALA A 375 4.54 -26.21 -12.89
N ASP A 376 5.59 -26.89 -13.35
CA ASP A 376 6.72 -27.29 -12.50
C ASP A 376 7.60 -26.10 -12.10
N TYR A 377 7.82 -25.19 -13.05
CA TYR A 377 8.63 -24.00 -12.82
C TYR A 377 8.36 -22.89 -13.83
N TYR A 378 8.66 -21.67 -13.41
CA TYR A 378 8.60 -20.46 -14.21
C TYR A 378 10.01 -20.07 -14.65
N LEU A 379 10.19 -19.92 -15.96
CA LEU A 379 11.43 -19.49 -16.58
C LEU A 379 11.23 -18.17 -17.33
N HIS A 380 12.11 -17.21 -17.10
CA HIS A 380 12.12 -15.92 -17.78
C HIS A 380 13.51 -15.65 -18.36
N LEU A 381 13.61 -15.40 -19.67
CA LEU A 381 14.90 -15.30 -20.38
C LEU A 381 15.21 -13.90 -20.94
N THR A 382 14.25 -12.98 -20.87
CA THR A 382 14.42 -11.58 -21.26
C THR A 382 14.71 -10.70 -20.04
N PRO A 383 15.14 -9.44 -20.21
CA PRO A 383 15.20 -8.52 -19.09
C PRO A 383 13.82 -8.34 -18.44
N ILE A 384 13.77 -8.38 -17.10
CA ILE A 384 12.57 -8.16 -16.28
C ILE A 384 12.85 -7.14 -15.18
N LYS A 385 11.86 -6.33 -14.78
CA LYS A 385 12.08 -5.28 -13.78
C LYS A 385 11.86 -5.82 -12.36
N LYS A 386 12.46 -5.16 -11.37
CA LYS A 386 12.36 -5.58 -9.96
C LYS A 386 10.94 -5.52 -9.39
N TRP A 387 10.12 -4.54 -9.77
CA TRP A 387 8.72 -4.45 -9.32
C TRP A 387 7.87 -5.62 -9.85
N ASP A 388 8.18 -6.15 -11.03
CA ASP A 388 7.53 -7.35 -11.60
C ASP A 388 7.81 -8.62 -10.76
N VAL A 389 8.90 -8.63 -9.99
CA VAL A 389 9.45 -9.85 -9.36
C VAL A 389 9.37 -9.82 -7.84
N CYS A 390 9.38 -8.65 -7.20
CA CYS A 390 9.47 -8.53 -5.74
C CYS A 390 8.33 -9.24 -5.00
N ALA A 391 7.08 -8.89 -5.30
CA ALA A 391 5.93 -9.47 -4.59
C ALA A 391 5.79 -10.98 -4.86
N PRO A 392 5.95 -11.44 -6.12
CA PRO A 392 6.00 -12.87 -6.41
C PRO A 392 7.13 -13.62 -5.68
N ASP A 393 8.34 -13.05 -5.59
CA ASP A 393 9.46 -13.65 -4.86
C ASP A 393 9.15 -13.79 -3.36
N ALA A 394 8.62 -12.73 -2.72
CA ALA A 394 8.21 -12.77 -1.32
C ALA A 394 7.20 -13.90 -1.05
N ILE A 395 6.17 -14.01 -1.91
CA ILE A 395 5.14 -15.04 -1.77
C ILE A 395 5.72 -16.43 -1.95
N LEU A 396 6.57 -16.62 -2.96
CA LEU A 396 7.18 -17.92 -3.23
C LEU A 396 8.10 -18.36 -2.09
N ARG A 397 8.94 -17.46 -1.55
CA ARG A 397 9.85 -17.75 -0.42
C ARG A 397 9.11 -18.05 0.87
N ALA A 398 8.08 -17.26 1.20
CA ALA A 398 7.22 -17.55 2.35
C ALA A 398 6.58 -18.94 2.20
N ASN A 399 6.34 -19.34 0.95
CA ASN A 399 5.86 -20.66 0.62
C ASN A 399 6.95 -21.75 0.48
N HIS A 400 8.20 -21.52 0.91
CA HIS A 400 9.35 -22.43 0.77
C HIS A 400 9.75 -22.77 -0.68
N GLY A 401 9.18 -22.08 -1.66
CA GLY A 401 9.70 -22.08 -3.01
C GLY A 401 10.99 -21.24 -3.13
N THR A 402 11.57 -21.24 -4.32
CA THR A 402 12.85 -20.56 -4.60
C THR A 402 12.75 -19.76 -5.88
N MET A 403 13.21 -18.51 -5.84
CA MET A 403 13.40 -17.65 -7.02
C MET A 403 14.81 -17.06 -7.00
N THR A 404 15.53 -17.22 -8.12
CA THR A 404 16.88 -16.68 -8.33
C THR A 404 17.08 -16.27 -9.78
N THR A 405 18.19 -15.61 -10.06
CA THR A 405 18.70 -15.54 -11.44
C THR A 405 19.14 -16.93 -11.92
N LEU A 406 19.37 -17.10 -13.24
CA LEU A 406 19.91 -18.36 -13.78
C LEU A 406 21.35 -18.64 -13.35
N LYS A 407 22.02 -17.66 -12.72
CA LYS A 407 23.35 -17.81 -12.11
C LYS A 407 23.28 -18.21 -10.63
N ASN A 408 22.11 -18.64 -10.14
CA ASN A 408 21.85 -18.96 -8.73
C ASN A 408 22.08 -17.78 -7.76
N GLN A 409 21.84 -16.55 -8.21
CA GLN A 409 21.99 -15.37 -7.36
C GLN A 409 20.64 -14.92 -6.83
N THR A 410 20.59 -14.64 -5.53
CA THR A 410 19.42 -14.00 -4.91
C THR A 410 19.24 -12.58 -5.44
N ILE A 411 17.99 -12.16 -5.57
CA ILE A 411 17.66 -10.83 -6.11
C ILE A 411 17.63 -9.83 -4.95
N SER A 412 18.36 -8.74 -5.10
CA SER A 412 18.35 -7.62 -4.15
C SER A 412 17.37 -6.55 -4.61
N TYR A 413 16.47 -6.16 -3.72
CA TYR A 413 15.45 -5.13 -3.91
C TYR A 413 15.86 -3.83 -3.20
N ASP A 414 17.11 -3.42 -3.42
CA ASP A 414 17.63 -2.15 -2.92
C ASP A 414 16.98 -0.97 -3.64
N HIS A 415 16.29 -0.12 -2.89
CA HIS A 415 15.63 1.08 -3.42
C HIS A 415 16.63 2.11 -3.99
N GLN A 416 17.91 2.03 -3.59
CA GLN A 416 18.97 2.91 -4.08
C GLN A 416 19.63 2.40 -5.36
N ASP A 417 19.35 1.16 -5.77
CA ASP A 417 19.93 0.60 -6.99
C ASP A 417 19.36 1.29 -8.23
N LYS A 418 20.25 1.93 -9.00
CA LYS A 418 19.87 2.59 -10.26
C LYS A 418 19.52 1.58 -11.35
N ASN A 419 19.94 0.31 -11.22
CA ASN A 419 19.61 -0.73 -12.16
C ASN A 419 18.38 -1.52 -11.73
N MET A 420 17.23 -1.13 -12.28
CA MET A 420 15.94 -1.77 -12.00
C MET A 420 15.73 -3.08 -12.78
N LEU A 421 16.69 -3.47 -13.63
CA LEU A 421 16.57 -4.65 -14.50
C LEU A 421 17.35 -5.85 -13.98
N ILE A 422 16.72 -7.01 -14.03
CA ILE A 422 17.32 -8.33 -13.90
C ILE A 422 17.55 -8.86 -15.32
N THR A 423 18.82 -9.01 -15.72
CA THR A 423 19.20 -9.38 -17.10
C THR A 423 19.71 -10.81 -17.23
N ASP A 424 20.07 -11.45 -16.12
CA ASP A 424 20.65 -12.81 -16.08
C ASP A 424 19.60 -13.93 -16.15
N GLY A 425 18.39 -13.60 -16.63
CA GLY A 425 17.21 -14.46 -16.56
C GLY A 425 16.73 -14.73 -15.13
N LEU A 426 15.59 -15.40 -15.03
CA LEU A 426 14.91 -15.73 -13.78
C LEU A 426 14.46 -17.19 -13.82
N LEU A 427 14.67 -17.91 -12.72
CA LEU A 427 14.09 -19.22 -12.47
C LEU A 427 13.31 -19.15 -11.15
N ALA A 428 12.07 -19.64 -11.18
CA ALA A 428 11.23 -19.78 -9.99
C ALA A 428 10.63 -21.20 -9.91
N THR A 429 10.73 -21.82 -8.75
CA THR A 429 10.31 -23.20 -8.50
C THR A 429 9.57 -23.30 -7.17
N TYR A 430 8.55 -24.16 -7.09
CA TYR A 430 7.88 -24.49 -5.83
C TYR A 430 8.22 -25.91 -5.35
N LYS A 431 7.62 -26.96 -5.93
CA LYS A 431 7.93 -28.36 -5.57
C LYS A 431 9.02 -29.01 -6.42
N ARG A 432 9.49 -28.35 -7.47
CA ARG A 432 10.58 -28.83 -8.34
C ARG A 432 11.94 -28.48 -7.73
N ASN A 433 12.90 -29.42 -7.77
CA ASN A 433 14.26 -29.16 -7.26
C ASN A 433 14.97 -28.07 -8.07
N HIS A 434 15.16 -26.91 -7.43
CA HIS A 434 15.76 -25.71 -8.01
C HIS A 434 17.21 -25.93 -8.48
N ASN A 435 18.04 -26.55 -7.65
CA ASN A 435 19.46 -26.76 -7.93
C ASN A 435 19.67 -27.76 -9.07
N ASP A 436 18.82 -28.79 -9.18
CA ASP A 436 18.89 -29.75 -10.27
C ASP A 436 18.56 -29.09 -11.62
N LEU A 437 17.58 -28.18 -11.65
CA LEU A 437 17.25 -27.40 -12.85
C LEU A 437 18.37 -26.44 -13.23
N LEU A 438 18.98 -25.73 -12.26
CA LEU A 438 20.12 -24.85 -12.53
C LEU A 438 21.30 -25.63 -13.13
N LYS A 439 21.65 -26.79 -12.53
CA LYS A 439 22.70 -27.68 -13.08
C LYS A 439 22.37 -28.16 -14.48
N PHE A 440 21.11 -28.49 -14.74
CA PHE A 440 20.66 -28.88 -16.08
C PHE A 440 20.83 -27.73 -17.08
N PHE A 441 20.45 -26.50 -16.73
CA PHE A 441 20.61 -25.34 -17.61
C PHE A 441 22.07 -24.95 -17.83
N GLU A 442 22.91 -25.06 -16.80
CA GLU A 442 24.36 -24.86 -16.91
C GLU A 442 24.99 -25.89 -17.86
N ALA A 443 24.71 -27.18 -17.66
CA ALA A 443 25.21 -28.27 -18.51
C ALA A 443 24.74 -28.13 -19.97
N SER A 444 23.54 -27.59 -20.17
CA SER A 444 22.95 -27.34 -21.49
C SER A 444 23.38 -26.00 -22.12
N ASN A 445 24.30 -25.25 -21.50
CA ASN A 445 24.77 -23.93 -21.98
C ASN A 445 23.66 -22.89 -22.21
N LEU A 446 22.58 -22.93 -21.42
CA LEU A 446 21.42 -22.03 -21.57
C LEU A 446 21.85 -20.55 -21.64
N THR A 447 22.71 -20.11 -20.72
CA THR A 447 23.17 -18.72 -20.62
C THR A 447 23.93 -18.26 -21.87
N ARG A 448 24.66 -19.17 -22.53
CA ARG A 448 25.34 -18.87 -23.80
C ARG A 448 24.33 -18.58 -24.90
N TYR A 449 23.25 -19.37 -25.00
CA TYR A 449 22.19 -19.13 -25.98
C TYR A 449 21.45 -17.82 -25.75
N ILE A 450 21.26 -17.43 -24.48
CA ILE A 450 20.68 -16.12 -24.13
C ILE A 450 21.58 -14.99 -24.67
N HIS A 451 22.89 -15.03 -24.35
CA HIS A 451 23.82 -13.99 -24.81
C HIS A 451 23.91 -13.89 -26.33
N GLN A 452 23.98 -15.02 -27.04
CA GLN A 452 24.04 -15.05 -28.52
C GLN A 452 22.81 -14.45 -29.22
N LYS A 453 21.67 -14.40 -28.53
CA LYS A 453 20.40 -13.90 -29.07
C LYS A 453 20.02 -12.52 -28.56
N GLN A 454 20.76 -11.98 -27.59
CA GLN A 454 20.60 -10.63 -27.04
C GLN A 454 21.67 -9.65 -27.57
N SER A 455 22.80 -10.16 -28.07
CA SER A 455 23.76 -9.44 -28.91
C SER A 455 23.26 -9.31 -30.35
#